data_AF-A0A7X9JEW1-F1
#
_entry.id   AF-A0A7X9JEW1-F1
#
_cell.length_a   1.000
_cell.length_b   1.000
_cell.length_c   1.000
_cell.angle_alpha   90.00
_cell.angle_beta   90.00
_cell.angle_gamma   90.00
#
_symmetry.space_group_name_H-M   'P 1'
#
loop_
_entity.id
_entity.type
_entity.pdbx_description
1 polymer ?
#
loop_
_entity_poly.entity_id
_entity_poly.type
_entity_poly.pdbx_seq_one_letter_code
_entity_poly.pdbx_strand_id
1 'polypeptide(L)' 'MKIYFAGAIRAGRQDAEIYKAMIEVLMSFGDVLTEHVGNPALSEKGNDGPHDRFIHDRD' A
#
# COMPACT_ATOMS: atom_id res chain seq x y z
N MET A 1 -3.70 -11.06 -16.73
CA MET A 1 -3.29 -11.56 -15.40
C MET A 1 -3.61 -10.50 -14.37
N LYS A 2 -4.00 -10.87 -13.14
CA LYS A 2 -4.22 -9.92 -12.03
C LYS A 2 -3.13 -10.13 -11.00
N ILE A 3 -2.47 -9.06 -10.56
CA ILE A 3 -1.33 -9.09 -9.65
C ILE A 3 -1.69 -8.32 -8.38
N TYR A 4 -1.41 -8.90 -7.22
CA TYR A 4 -1.53 -8.24 -5.93
C TYR A 4 -0.13 -8.02 -5.35
N PHE A 5 0.26 -6.76 -5.21
CA PHE A 5 1.55 -6.36 -4.65
C PHE A 5 1.39 -5.96 -3.17
N ALA A 6 2.25 -6.46 -2.29
CA ALA A 6 2.25 -6.15 -0.86
C ALA A 6 3.59 -5.55 -0.44
N GLY A 7 3.54 -4.48 0.35
CA GLY A 7 4.70 -3.77 0.88
C GLY A 7 4.33 -3.03 2.16
N ALA A 8 5.33 -2.64 2.95
CA ALA A 8 5.08 -1.93 4.19
C ALA A 8 4.47 -0.54 3.93
N ILE A 9 3.44 -0.19 4.70
CA ILE A 9 2.82 1.15 4.67
C ILE A 9 2.93 1.83 6.04
N ARG A 10 2.43 1.17 7.09
CA ARG A 10 2.35 1.71 8.46
C ARG A 10 3.65 1.59 9.27
N ALA A 11 4.54 0.67 8.91
CA ALA A 11 5.80 0.44 9.62
C ALA A 11 6.97 1.32 9.09
N GLY A 12 6.67 2.27 8.22
CA GLY A 12 7.65 3.09 7.49
C GLY A 12 7.45 3.02 5.98
N ARG A 13 7.73 4.14 5.29
CA ARG A 13 7.57 4.34 3.84
C ARG A 13 8.88 4.64 3.10
N GLN A 14 10.03 4.36 3.72
CA GLN A 14 11.36 4.63 3.16
C GLN A 14 11.55 3.94 1.80
N ASP A 15 10.93 2.78 1.59
CA ASP A 15 11.02 2.00 0.36
C ASP A 15 9.91 2.31 -0.67
N ALA A 16 9.10 3.35 -0.46
CA ALA A 16 7.97 3.65 -1.35
C ALA A 16 8.41 3.85 -2.82
N GLU A 17 9.58 4.47 -3.04
CA GLU A 17 10.15 4.64 -4.38
C GLU A 17 10.56 3.30 -5.01
N ILE A 18 11.10 2.38 -4.21
CA ILE A 18 11.45 1.03 -4.65
C ILE A 18 10.18 0.26 -5.03
N TYR A 19 9.13 0.36 -4.22
CA TYR A 19 7.84 -0.27 -4.51
C TYR A 19 7.23 0.26 -5.81
N LYS A 20 7.33 1.58 -6.05
CA LYS A 20 6.87 2.18 -7.31
C LYS A 20 7.57 1.55 -8.52
N ALA A 21 8.90 1.47 -8.48
CA ALA A 21 9.68 0.87 -9.58
C ALA A 21 9.32 -0.60 -9.82
N MET A 22 9.12 -1.38 -8.75
CA MET A 22 8.67 -2.78 -8.87
C MET A 22 7.29 -2.90 -9.49
N ILE A 23 6.35 -2.05 -9.06
CA ILE A 23 4.97 -2.03 -9.57
C ILE A 23 4.95 -1.66 -11.06
N GLU A 24 5.74 -0.67 -11.49
CA GLU A 24 5.87 -0.29 -12.91
C GLU A 24 6.34 -1.47 -13.78
N VAL A 25 7.28 -2.28 -13.28
CA VAL A 25 7.71 -3.50 -13.97
C VAL A 25 6.58 -4.53 -14.02
N LEU A 26 5.88 -4.75 -12.90
CA LEU A 26 4.78 -5.73 -12.80
C LEU A 26 3.60 -5.39 -13.73
N MET A 27 3.32 -4.10 -13.94
CA MET A 27 2.28 -3.63 -14.86
C MET A 27 2.49 -4.09 -16.30
N SER A 28 3.74 -4.36 -16.71
CA SER A 28 4.02 -4.92 -18.04
C SER A 28 3.56 -6.38 -18.20
N PHE A 29 3.32 -7.09 -17.09
CA PHE A 29 2.89 -8.48 -17.09
C PHE A 29 1.39 -8.67 -16.78
N GLY A 30 0.74 -7.66 -16.19
CA GLY A 30 -0.69 -7.70 -15.89
C GLY A 30 -1.17 -6.54 -15.03
N ASP A 31 -2.45 -6.54 -14.70
CA ASP A 31 -3.06 -5.45 -13.92
C ASP A 31 -2.67 -5.59 -12.44
N VAL A 32 -1.96 -4.60 -11.91
CA VAL A 32 -1.61 -4.54 -10.49
C VAL A 32 -2.76 -3.89 -9.71
N LEU A 33 -3.45 -4.68 -8.89
CA LEU A 33 -4.64 -4.25 -8.15
C LEU A 33 -4.33 -3.29 -6.99
N THR A 34 -3.07 -3.25 -6.56
CA THR A 34 -2.61 -2.49 -5.38
C THR A 34 -1.45 -1.55 -5.72
N GLU A 35 -1.49 -0.92 -6.90
CA GLU A 35 -0.45 0.02 -7.36
C GLU A 35 -0.19 1.19 -6.39
N HIS A 36 -1.21 1.59 -5.62
CA HIS A 36 -1.12 2.65 -4.62
C HIS A 36 -0.11 2.37 -3.51
N VAL A 37 0.30 1.11 -3.30
CA VAL A 37 1.35 0.75 -2.34
C VAL A 37 2.68 1.43 -2.71
N GLY A 38 2.96 1.67 -3.99
CA GLY A 38 4.13 2.41 -4.45
C GLY A 38 3.97 3.93 -4.46
N ASN A 39 2.80 4.47 -4.11
CA ASN A 39 2.58 5.92 -4.18
C ASN A 39 3.29 6.65 -3.01
N PRO A 40 4.29 7.50 -3.25
CA PRO A 40 4.97 8.23 -2.18
C PRO A 40 4.06 9.25 -1.47
N ALA A 41 2.97 9.69 -2.11
CA ALA A 41 1.96 10.56 -1.49
C ALA A 41 0.96 9.81 -0.59
N LEU A 42 1.04 8.47 -0.54
CA LEU A 42 0.23 7.67 0.38
C LEU A 42 0.72 7.92 1.81
N SER A 43 -0.15 8.47 2.66
CA SER A 43 0.18 8.68 4.07
C SER A 43 0.52 7.37 4.78
N GLU A 44 1.39 7.41 5.79
CA GLU A 44 1.76 6.24 6.61
C GLU A 44 0.54 5.55 7.24
N LYS A 45 -0.54 6.31 7.40
CA LYS A 45 -1.82 5.83 7.91
C LYS A 45 -2.53 4.86 6.94
N GLY A 46 -2.29 4.99 5.63
CA GLY A 46 -2.97 4.22 4.58
C GLY A 46 -4.40 4.72 4.34
N ASN A 47 -5.28 3.86 3.80
CA ASN A 47 -6.72 4.12 3.76
C ASN A 47 -7.29 3.79 5.15
N ASP A 48 -7.30 4.78 6.03
CA ASP A 48 -7.67 4.57 7.44
C ASP A 48 -9.12 4.10 7.57
N GLY A 49 -9.26 2.79 7.73
CA GLY A 49 -10.33 2.25 8.56
C GLY A 49 -10.29 2.83 9.97
N PRO A 50 -11.28 2.52 10.81
CA PRO A 50 -11.44 3.18 12.08
C PRO A 50 -10.18 3.13 12.95
N HIS A 51 -9.85 4.28 13.55
CA HIS A 51 -8.78 4.44 14.53
C HIS A 51 -8.81 3.37 15.64
N ASP A 52 -7.64 3.02 16.20
CA ASP A 52 -7.51 1.96 17.21
C ASP A 52 -8.49 2.13 18.39
N ARG A 53 -8.76 3.37 18.83
CA ARG A 53 -9.79 3.64 19.85
C ARG A 53 -11.19 3.21 19.41
N PHE A 54 -11.56 3.44 18.16
CA PHE A 54 -12.84 2.96 17.64
C PHE A 54 -12.91 1.44 17.56
N ILE A 55 -11.81 0.76 17.25
CA ILE A 55 -11.77 -0.71 17.27
C ILE A 55 -11.92 -1.22 18.71
N HIS A 56 -11.23 -0.59 19.66
CA HIS A 56 -11.29 -0.91 21.09
C HIS A 56 -12.68 -0.66 21.70
N ASP A 57 -13.31 0.48 21.41
CA ASP A 57 -14.58 0.88 22.04
C ASP A 57 -15.81 0.15 21.46
N ARG A 58 -15.62 -0.67 20.42
CA ARG A 58 -16.67 -1.44 19.76
C ARG A 58 -16.85 -2.84 20.35
N ASP A 59 -15.78 -3.44 20.88
CA ASP A 59 -15.76 -4.79 21.44
C ASP A 59 -15.98 -4.75 22.97
#